data_AF-A0A1G7MJN3-F1
#
_entry.id   AF-A0A1G7MJN3-F1
#
_cell.length_a   1.000
_cell.length_b   1.000
_cell.length_c   1.000
_cell.angle_alpha   90.00
_cell.angle_beta   90.00
_cell.angle_gamma   90.00
#
_symmetry.space_group_name_H-M   'P 1'
#
loop_
_entity.id
_entity.type
_entity.pdbx_description
1 polymer ?
#
loop_
_entity_poly.entity_id
_entity_poly.type
_entity_poly.pdbx_seq_one_letter_code
_entity_poly.pdbx_strand_id
1 'polypeptide(L)'
;MLFETLLSSPGMTDQVKLELKVSRQTALLLTTAVKAGLSAAKNENSLLSFAEASASAELNGVLDAILEKAGLTQTSKKLAALG
;
A
#
# COMPACT_ATOMS: atom_id res chain seq x y z
N MET A 1 -15.59 -15.08 -1.36
CA MET A 1 -16.98 -14.60 -1.15
C MET A 1 -17.09 -13.43 -0.17
N LEU A 2 -16.86 -13.55 1.15
CA LEU A 2 -17.07 -12.41 2.07
C LEU A 2 -16.27 -11.15 1.70
N PHE A 3 -14.97 -11.30 1.44
CA PHE A 3 -14.10 -10.16 1.07
C PHE A 3 -14.41 -9.59 -0.31
N GLU A 4 -14.78 -10.43 -1.28
CA GLU A 4 -15.21 -9.99 -2.62
C GLU A 4 -16.49 -9.16 -2.53
N THR A 5 -17.49 -9.64 -1.76
CA THR A 5 -18.73 -8.91 -1.54
C THR A 5 -18.47 -7.57 -0.85
N LEU A 6 -17.58 -7.55 0.15
CA LEU A 6 -17.21 -6.31 0.84
C LEU A 6 -16.56 -5.31 -0.12
N LEU A 7 -15.58 -5.74 -0.94
CA LEU A 7 -14.90 -4.87 -1.91
C LEU A 7 -15.81 -4.41 -3.06
N SER A 8 -16.84 -5.20 -3.40
CA SER A 8 -17.85 -4.83 -4.41
C SER A 8 -18.98 -3.94 -3.88
N SER A 9 -18.97 -3.58 -2.59
CA SER A 9 -20.03 -2.78 -1.99
C SER A 9 -20.04 -1.34 -2.56
N PRO A 10 -21.21 -0.74 -2.78
CA PRO A 10 -21.30 0.65 -3.22
C PRO A 10 -20.50 1.59 -2.30
N GLY A 11 -19.74 2.50 -2.90
CA GLY A 11 -18.89 3.46 -2.18
C GLY A 11 -17.47 3.00 -1.86
N MET A 12 -17.12 1.73 -2.10
CA MET A 12 -15.73 1.25 -1.91
C MET A 12 -14.72 1.84 -2.91
N THR A 13 -15.21 2.40 -4.01
CA THR A 13 -14.40 3.11 -5.01
C THR A 13 -14.41 4.63 -4.82
N ASP A 14 -15.07 5.13 -3.77
CA ASP A 14 -15.15 6.57 -3.53
C ASP A 14 -13.80 7.11 -3.07
N GLN A 15 -13.41 8.25 -3.63
CA GLN A 15 -12.15 8.90 -3.25
C GLN A 15 -12.26 9.54 -1.87
N VAL A 16 -11.35 9.18 -0.98
CA VAL A 16 -11.24 9.77 0.36
C VAL A 16 -9.92 10.52 0.54
N LYS A 17 -9.95 11.66 1.23
CA LYS A 17 -8.75 12.43 1.56
C LYS A 17 -8.06 11.84 2.80
N LEU A 18 -6.81 11.41 2.64
CA LEU A 18 -5.96 10.94 3.74
C LEU A 18 -4.98 12.04 4.16
N GLU A 19 -5.10 12.53 5.39
CA GLU A 19 -4.12 13.43 6.01
C GLU A 19 -3.26 12.65 7.02
N LEU A 20 -1.95 12.60 6.80
CA LEU A 20 -1.00 11.87 7.65
C LEU A 20 0.10 12.80 8.17
N LYS A 21 0.35 12.75 9.48
CA LYS A 21 1.49 13.37 10.15
C LYS A 21 2.27 12.28 10.87
N VAL A 22 3.36 11.83 10.27
CA VAL A 22 4.21 10.75 10.80
C VAL A 22 5.69 11.09 10.66
N SER A 23 6.53 10.42 11.44
CA SER A 23 7.98 10.56 11.31
C SER A 23 8.47 9.93 9.98
N ARG A 24 9.65 10.36 9.52
CA ARG A 24 10.33 9.73 8.37
C ARG A 24 10.53 8.23 8.56
N GLN A 25 10.88 7.81 9.78
CA GLN A 25 11.05 6.41 10.11
C GLN A 25 9.74 5.63 9.94
N THR A 26 8.64 6.17 10.48
CA THR A 26 7.31 5.55 10.36
C THR A 26 6.85 5.48 8.91
N ALA A 27 7.04 6.55 8.13
CA ALA A 27 6.72 6.56 6.70
C ALA A 27 7.48 5.47 5.93
N LEU A 28 8.78 5.32 6.21
CA LEU A 28 9.60 4.29 5.59
C LEU A 28 9.12 2.87 5.97
N LEU A 29 8.96 2.60 7.27
CA LEU A 29 8.52 1.30 7.76
C LEU A 29 7.14 0.91 7.23
N LEU A 30 6.20 1.86 7.18
CA LEU A 30 4.87 1.65 6.62
C LEU A 30 4.97 1.21 5.15
N THR A 31 5.73 1.95 4.35
CA THR A 31 5.85 1.65 2.92
C THR A 31 6.51 0.29 2.67
N THR A 32 7.51 -0.08 3.47
CA THR A 32 8.18 -1.38 3.37
C THR A 32 7.24 -2.52 3.80
N ALA A 33 6.52 -2.37 4.91
CA ALA A 33 5.61 -3.39 5.43
C ALA A 33 4.45 -3.66 4.45
N VAL A 34 3.86 -2.62 3.87
CA VAL A 34 2.77 -2.76 2.91
C VAL A 34 3.26 -3.38 1.60
N LYS A 35 4.43 -2.98 1.07
CA LYS A 35 5.02 -3.60 -0.13
C LYS A 35 5.31 -5.09 0.09
N ALA A 36 5.82 -5.47 1.26
CA ALA A 36 6.00 -6.87 1.63
C ALA A 36 4.68 -7.64 1.71
N GLY A 37 3.66 -7.06 2.35
CA GLY A 37 2.32 -7.65 2.44
C GLY A 37 1.66 -7.85 1.07
N LEU A 38 1.75 -6.86 0.16
CA LEU A 38 1.28 -6.99 -1.22
C LEU A 38 1.99 -8.11 -1.98
N SER A 39 3.29 -8.32 -1.72
CA SER A 39 4.07 -9.36 -2.38
C SER A 39 3.73 -10.77 -1.84
N ALA A 40 3.39 -10.87 -0.55
CA ALA A 40 3.00 -12.12 0.12
C ALA A 40 1.53 -12.50 -0.11
N ALA A 41 0.66 -11.54 -0.41
CA ALA A 41 -0.79 -11.72 -0.53
C ALA A 41 -1.23 -12.77 -1.56
N LYS A 42 -0.37 -13.16 -2.51
CA LYS A 42 -0.71 -14.17 -3.53
C LYS A 42 -1.02 -15.57 -2.96
N ASN A 43 -0.61 -15.88 -1.73
CA ASN A 43 -0.69 -17.22 -1.16
C ASN A 43 -1.58 -17.31 0.11
N GLU A 44 -2.20 -16.21 0.55
CA GLU A 44 -2.98 -16.18 1.79
C GLU A 44 -4.43 -15.75 1.57
N ASN A 45 -5.34 -16.29 2.39
CA ASN A 45 -6.76 -15.93 2.40
C ASN A 45 -6.97 -14.58 3.12
N SER A 46 -6.42 -13.51 2.55
CA SER A 46 -6.41 -12.15 3.13
C SER A 46 -7.20 -11.18 2.25
N LEU A 47 -7.63 -10.03 2.80
CA LEU A 47 -8.32 -9.00 2.00
C LEU A 47 -7.52 -8.59 0.74
N LEU A 48 -6.19 -8.60 0.84
CA LEU A 48 -5.28 -8.25 -0.25
C LEU A 48 -5.31 -9.27 -1.40
N SER A 49 -5.65 -10.53 -1.16
CA SER A 49 -5.74 -11.55 -2.21
C SER A 49 -7.00 -11.45 -3.05
N PHE A 50 -8.02 -10.75 -2.54
CA PHE A 50 -9.26 -10.43 -3.25
C PHE A 50 -9.26 -9.02 -3.84
N ALA A 51 -8.22 -8.22 -3.58
CA ALA A 51 -8.08 -6.89 -4.16
C ALA A 51 -7.74 -6.99 -5.66
N GLU A 52 -8.42 -6.22 -6.49
CA GLU A 52 -8.12 -6.14 -7.91
C GLU A 52 -6.73 -5.56 -8.18
N ALA A 53 -6.18 -5.85 -9.36
CA ALA A 53 -4.91 -5.29 -9.80
C ALA A 53 -4.92 -3.74 -9.78
N SER A 54 -6.07 -3.12 -10.06
CA SER A 54 -6.32 -1.68 -9.97
C SER A 54 -6.07 -1.15 -8.54
N ALA A 55 -6.65 -1.79 -7.53
CA ALA A 55 -6.47 -1.42 -6.13
C ALA A 55 -5.01 -1.58 -5.67
N SER A 56 -4.31 -2.62 -6.14
CA SER A 56 -2.89 -2.80 -5.84
C SER A 56 -2.01 -1.71 -6.46
N ALA A 57 -2.36 -1.23 -7.66
CA ALA A 57 -1.66 -0.13 -8.32
C ALA A 57 -1.91 1.21 -7.61
N GLU A 58 -3.17 1.47 -7.21
CA GLU A 58 -3.52 2.64 -6.42
C GLU A 58 -2.78 2.66 -5.08
N LEU A 59 -2.73 1.52 -4.38
CA LEU A 59 -1.98 1.39 -3.12
C LEU A 59 -0.49 1.69 -3.32
N ASN A 60 0.13 1.18 -4.39
CA ASN A 60 1.53 1.52 -4.71
C ASN A 60 1.71 3.02 -4.97
N GLY A 61 0.77 3.67 -5.67
CA GLY A 61 0.78 5.12 -5.85
C GLY A 61 0.72 5.89 -4.53
N VAL A 62 -0.10 5.46 -3.58
CA VAL A 62 -0.16 6.05 -2.22
C VAL A 62 1.18 5.90 -1.50
N LEU A 63 1.81 4.73 -1.56
CA LEU A 63 3.10 4.49 -0.91
C LEU A 63 4.22 5.36 -1.52
N ASP A 64 4.22 5.52 -2.84
CA ASP A 64 5.20 6.37 -3.51
C ASP A 64 4.99 7.85 -3.16
N ALA A 65 3.74 8.32 -3.05
CA ALA A 65 3.43 9.67 -2.58
C ALA A 65 3.86 9.91 -1.12
N ILE A 66 3.75 8.89 -0.25
CA ILE A 66 4.26 8.96 1.14
C ILE A 66 5.78 9.12 1.14
N LEU A 67 6.50 8.33 0.34
CA LEU A 67 7.95 8.40 0.23
C LEU A 67 8.42 9.73 -0.34
N GLU A 68 7.73 10.25 -1.35
CA GLU A 68 8.03 11.54 -1.96
C GLU A 68 7.85 12.67 -0.95
N LYS A 69 6.70 12.73 -0.26
CA LYS A 69 6.43 13.74 0.78
C LYS A 69 7.40 13.66 1.95
N ALA A 70 7.90 12.47 2.28
CA ALA A 70 8.88 12.25 3.34
C ALA A 70 10.33 12.56 2.88
N GLY A 71 10.58 12.72 1.59
CA GLY A 71 11.92 12.87 1.00
C GLY A 71 12.75 11.57 1.06
N LEU A 72 12.10 10.41 1.02
CA LEU A 72 12.71 9.10 1.24
C LEU A 72 12.76 8.20 0.00
N THR A 73 12.29 8.68 -1.16
CA THR A 73 12.23 7.89 -2.41
C THR A 73 13.58 7.27 -2.79
N GLN A 74 14.68 8.02 -2.67
CA GLN A 74 16.01 7.49 -2.99
C GLN A 74 16.48 6.48 -1.93
N THR A 75 16.20 6.75 -0.66
CA THR A 75 16.55 5.86 0.46
C THR A 75 15.84 4.53 0.34
N SER A 76 14.53 4.53 0.06
CA SER A 76 13.77 3.29 -0.12
C SER A 76 14.29 2.46 -1.30
N LYS A 77 14.65 3.11 -2.42
CA LYS A 77 15.24 2.43 -3.59
C LYS A 77 16.57 1.77 -3.24
N LYS A 78 17.44 2.44 -2.49
CA LYS A 78 18.71 1.87 -2.03
C LYS A 78 18.50 0.68 -1.11
N LEU A 79 17.56 0.78 -0.15
CA LEU A 79 17.22 -0.33 0.73
C LEU A 79 16.66 -1.53 -0.04
N ALA A 80 15.78 -1.29 -1.02
CA ALA A 80 15.23 -2.36 -1.86
C ALA A 80 16.28 -3.05 -2.75
N ALA A 81 17.41 -2.40 -3.03
CA ALA A 81 18.53 -3.00 -3.76
C ALA A 81 19.52 -3.75 -2.86
N LEU A 82 19.38 -3.65 -1.53
CA LEU A 82 20.25 -4.30 -0.53
C LEU A 82 19.66 -5.62 -0.01
N GLY A 83 18.39 -5.92 -0.32
CA GLY A 83 17.71 -7.18 -0.01
C GLY A 83 17.28 -7.88 -1.28
#